data_AF-A0A3N5PVK4-F1
#
_entry.id   AF-A0A3N5PVK4-F1
#
_cell.length_a   1.000
_cell.length_b   1.000
_cell.length_c   1.000
_cell.angle_alpha   90.00
_cell.angle_beta   90.00
_cell.angle_gamma   90.00
#
_symmetry.space_group_name_H-M   'P 1'
#
loop_
_entity.id
_entity.type
_entity.pdbx_description
1 polymer ?
#
loop_
_entity_poly.entity_id
_entity_poly.type
_entity_poly.pdbx_seq_one_letter_code
_entity_poly.pdbx_strand_id
1 'polypeptide(L)'
;MTGKKKIFVWTLFDFANTSFSIVVVTFLYAVYFKKVVAQGQPIGDLYWSLGTSIAMIITAIISPILGAIADYSAGKKRFLLFFTLLCIAATSSLYFVG
;
A
#
# COMPACT_ATOMS: atom_id res chain seq x y z
N MET A 1 -28.10 6.45 2.63
CA MET A 1 -27.08 7.17 3.43
C MET A 1 -27.18 8.66 3.10
N THR A 2 -27.43 9.51 4.09
CA THR A 2 -27.44 10.97 3.93
C THR A 2 -26.10 11.46 3.36
N GLY A 3 -26.11 12.39 2.40
CA GLY A 3 -24.90 12.81 1.67
C GLY A 3 -23.70 13.17 2.56
N LYS A 4 -23.96 13.80 3.72
CA LYS A 4 -22.94 14.15 4.72
C LYS A 4 -22.18 12.93 5.29
N LYS A 5 -22.88 11.83 5.58
CA LYS A 5 -22.25 10.59 6.08
C LYS A 5 -21.37 9.94 5.02
N LYS A 6 -21.77 10.01 3.74
CA LYS A 6 -20.99 9.46 2.63
C LYS A 6 -19.69 10.23 2.41
N ILE A 7 -19.75 11.57 2.49
CA ILE A 7 -18.57 12.44 2.42
C ILE A 7 -17.62 12.11 3.56
N PHE A 8 -18.11 12.09 4.81
CA PHE A 8 -17.28 11.80 5.98
C PHE A 8 -16.52 10.45 5.88
N VAL A 9 -17.21 9.37 5.46
CA VAL A 9 -16.57 8.06 5.27
C VAL A 9 -15.50 8.11 4.18
N TRP A 10 -15.74 8.83 3.10
CA TRP A 10 -14.75 9.01 2.03
C TRP A 10 -13.55 9.83 2.48
N THR A 11 -13.77 10.90 3.25
CA THR A 11 -12.67 11.71 3.79
C THR A 11 -11.82 10.92 4.77
N LEU A 12 -12.44 10.10 5.62
CA LEU A 12 -11.72 9.24 6.55
C LEU A 12 -10.92 8.16 5.82
N PHE A 13 -11.48 7.57 4.76
CA PHE A 13 -10.77 6.61 3.92
C PHE A 13 -9.54 7.24 3.25
N ASP A 14 -9.69 8.42 2.68
CA ASP A 14 -8.59 9.16 2.03
C ASP A 14 -7.49 9.56 3.02
N PHE A 15 -7.88 9.99 4.23
CA PHE A 15 -6.96 10.28 5.33
C PHE A 15 -6.14 9.04 5.73
N ALA A 16 -6.81 7.90 5.93
CA ALA A 16 -6.14 6.65 6.29
C ALA A 16 -5.18 6.17 5.17
N ASN A 17 -5.62 6.24 3.91
CA ASN A 17 -4.81 5.84 2.76
C ASN A 17 -3.53 6.69 2.63
N THR A 18 -3.66 8.00 2.82
CA THR A 18 -2.51 8.92 2.76
C THR A 18 -1.53 8.66 3.90
N SER A 19 -2.04 8.49 5.12
CA SER A 19 -1.22 8.18 6.30
C SER A 19 -0.47 6.86 6.13
N PHE A 20 -1.13 5.82 5.62
CA PHE A 20 -0.52 4.54 5.30
C PHE A 20 0.65 4.68 4.30
N SER A 21 0.43 5.42 3.20
CA SER A 21 1.46 5.60 2.16
C SER A 21 2.74 6.23 2.73
N ILE A 22 2.60 7.26 3.55
CA ILE A 22 3.75 7.95 4.16
C ILE A 22 4.52 7.03 5.11
N VAL A 23 3.80 6.27 5.94
CA VAL A 23 4.39 5.41 6.98
C VAL A 23 5.03 4.17 6.38
N VAL A 24 4.28 3.44 5.55
CA VAL A 24 4.68 2.11 5.07
C VAL A 24 5.51 2.21 3.80
N VAL A 25 5.16 3.09 2.86
CA VAL A 25 5.81 3.15 1.56
C VAL A 25 6.99 4.13 1.58
N THR A 26 6.84 5.31 2.18
CA THR A 26 7.83 6.39 2.01
C THR A 26 8.95 6.41 3.05
N PHE A 27 8.64 6.56 4.34
CA PHE A 27 9.66 6.96 5.34
C PHE A 27 9.88 5.97 6.48
N LEU A 28 8.84 5.59 7.22
CA LEU A 28 9.06 4.84 8.48
C LEU A 28 9.54 3.42 8.21
N TYR A 29 8.94 2.71 7.27
CA TYR A 29 9.30 1.32 7.01
C TYR A 29 10.70 1.18 6.38
N ALA A 30 11.10 2.12 5.52
CA ALA A 30 12.45 2.17 4.98
C ALA A 30 13.52 2.24 6.09
N VAL A 31 13.28 3.10 7.08
CA VAL A 31 14.17 3.25 8.24
C VAL A 31 14.13 1.99 9.13
N TYR A 32 12.96 1.40 9.33
CA TYR A 32 12.80 0.16 10.09
C TYR A 32 13.57 -1.00 9.45
N PHE A 33 13.42 -1.20 8.14
CA PHE A 33 14.09 -2.26 7.39
C PHE A 33 15.61 -2.14 7.51
N LYS A 34 16.16 -0.93 7.35
CA LYS A 34 17.60 -0.70 7.50
C LYS A 34 18.10 -1.02 8.92
N LYS A 35 17.37 -0.59 9.96
CA LYS A 35 17.81 -0.73 11.35
C LYS A 35 17.62 -2.14 11.91
N VAL A 36 16.50 -2.77 11.60
CA VAL A 36 16.10 -4.05 12.22
C VAL A 36 16.45 -5.23 11.32
N VAL A 37 16.11 -5.16 10.03
CA VAL A 37 16.29 -6.29 9.11
C VAL A 37 17.72 -6.36 8.56
N ALA A 38 18.30 -5.21 8.18
CA ALA A 38 19.66 -5.15 7.64
C ALA A 38 20.76 -4.97 8.70
N GLN A 39 20.40 -4.98 10.00
CA GLN A 39 21.33 -4.84 11.14
C GLN A 39 22.28 -3.62 11.02
N GLY A 40 21.85 -2.55 10.35
CA GLY A 40 22.67 -1.35 10.14
C GLY A 40 23.74 -1.46 9.04
N GLN A 41 23.75 -2.53 8.24
CA GLN A 41 24.67 -2.62 7.11
C GLN A 41 24.29 -1.64 5.98
N PRO A 42 25.27 -1.01 5.31
CA PRO A 42 25.02 -0.06 4.21
C PRO A 42 24.32 -0.70 3.00
N ILE A 43 24.40 -2.02 2.87
CA ILE A 43 23.69 -2.81 1.85
C ILE A 43 22.16 -2.82 2.07
N GLY A 44 21.67 -2.48 3.27
CA GLY A 44 20.23 -2.41 3.58
C GLY A 44 19.44 -1.44 2.69
N ASP A 45 20.04 -0.30 2.35
CA ASP A 45 19.43 0.68 1.44
C ASP A 45 19.32 0.15 0.00
N LEU A 46 20.29 -0.65 -0.44
CA LEU A 46 20.27 -1.30 -1.76
C LEU A 46 19.17 -2.36 -1.82
N TYR A 47 19.06 -3.23 -0.81
CA TYR A 47 17.99 -4.24 -0.80
C TYR A 47 16.59 -3.63 -0.72
N TRP A 48 16.42 -2.58 0.11
CA TRP A 48 15.15 -1.87 0.19
C TRP A 48 14.78 -1.20 -1.15
N SER A 49 15.70 -0.45 -1.75
CA SER A 49 15.45 0.24 -3.03
C SER A 49 15.21 -0.73 -4.19
N LEU A 50 15.92 -1.86 -4.25
CA LEU A 50 15.66 -2.92 -5.23
C LEU A 50 14.27 -3.51 -5.04
N GLY A 51 13.87 -3.82 -3.81
CA GLY A 51 12.54 -4.33 -3.49
C GLY A 51 11.43 -3.35 -3.90
N THR A 52 11.57 -2.07 -3.55
CA THR A 52 10.63 -1.03 -3.96
C THR A 52 10.59 -0.85 -5.48
N SER A 53 11.74 -0.91 -6.17
CA SER A 53 11.80 -0.76 -7.63
C SER A 53 11.06 -1.89 -8.36
N ILE A 54 11.28 -3.14 -7.93
CA ILE A 54 10.57 -4.30 -8.48
C ILE A 54 9.06 -4.17 -8.23
N ALA A 55 8.66 -3.77 -7.02
CA ALA A 55 7.25 -3.54 -6.70
C ALA A 55 6.60 -2.47 -7.60
N MET A 56 7.32 -1.39 -7.89
CA MET A 56 6.84 -0.32 -8.79
C MET A 56 6.69 -0.80 -10.23
N ILE A 57 7.63 -1.59 -10.75
CA ILE A 57 7.53 -2.18 -12.10
C ILE A 57 6.32 -3.11 -12.20
N ILE A 58 6.14 -3.99 -11.21
CA ILE A 58 4.99 -4.90 -11.15
C ILE A 58 3.69 -4.08 -11.11
N THR A 59 3.64 -3.04 -10.27
CA THR A 59 2.48 -2.15 -10.17
C THR A 59 2.19 -1.43 -11.48
N ALA A 60 3.21 -0.96 -12.19
CA ALA A 60 3.06 -0.28 -13.48
C ALA A 60 2.42 -1.18 -14.55
N ILE A 61 2.76 -2.47 -14.55
CA ILE A 61 2.19 -3.45 -15.51
C ILE A 61 0.76 -3.84 -15.11
N ILE A 62 0.51 -4.03 -13.81
CA ILE A 62 -0.78 -4.50 -13.30
C ILE A 62 -1.83 -3.37 -13.28
N SER A 63 -1.42 -2.12 -13.05
CA SER A 63 -2.29 -0.94 -12.97
C SER A 63 -3.25 -0.78 -14.17
N PRO A 64 -2.81 -0.81 -15.44
CA PRO A 64 -3.73 -0.68 -16.59
C PRO A 64 -4.71 -1.86 -16.69
N ILE A 65 -4.29 -3.07 -16.34
CA ILE A 65 -5.15 -4.27 -16.39
C ILE A 65 -6.24 -4.17 -15.32
N LEU A 66 -5.86 -3.86 -14.09
CA LEU A 66 -6.80 -3.67 -12.99
C LEU A 66 -7.70 -2.45 -13.20
N GLY A 67 -7.17 -1.37 -13.79
CA GLY A 67 -7.90 -0.17 -14.15
C GLY A 67 -9.00 -0.47 -15.17
N ALA A 68 -8.67 -1.21 -16.24
CA ALA A 68 -9.65 -1.66 -17.23
C ALA A 68 -10.74 -2.55 -16.60
N ILE A 69 -10.36 -3.49 -15.72
CA ILE A 69 -11.32 -4.34 -15.00
C ILE A 69 -12.23 -3.50 -14.07
N ALA A 70 -11.67 -2.49 -13.40
CA ALA A 70 -12.42 -1.61 -12.51
C ALA A 70 -13.40 -0.70 -13.26
N ASP A 71 -13.07 -0.29 -14.49
CA ASP A 71 -13.95 0.51 -15.33
C ASP A 71 -15.12 -0.31 -15.88
N TYR A 72 -14.90 -1.58 -16.21
CA TYR A 72 -15.98 -2.49 -16.63
C TYR A 72 -16.83 -3.00 -15.45
N SER A 73 -16.26 -3.11 -14.25
CA SER A 73 -16.98 -3.56 -13.06
C SER A 73 -17.71 -2.39 -12.40
N ALA A 74 -19.04 -2.35 -12.53
CA ALA A 74 -19.91 -1.34 -11.87
C ALA A 74 -19.85 -1.34 -10.31
N GLY A 75 -18.95 -2.12 -9.70
CA GLY A 75 -18.77 -2.30 -8.26
C GLY A 75 -17.53 -1.63 -7.66
N LYS A 76 -17.27 -0.36 -7.97
CA LYS A 76 -16.09 0.42 -7.48
C LYS A 76 -15.78 0.26 -5.99
N LYS A 77 -16.83 0.14 -5.14
CA LYS A 77 -16.69 -0.08 -3.69
C LYS A 77 -16.15 -1.46 -3.33
N ARG A 78 -16.53 -2.51 -4.07
CA ARG A 78 -16.11 -3.90 -3.80
C ARG A 78 -14.67 -4.12 -4.22
N PHE A 79 -14.27 -3.50 -5.33
CA PHE A 79 -12.88 -3.47 -5.78
C PHE A 79 -11.99 -2.78 -4.75
N LEU A 80 -12.39 -1.58 -4.29
CA LEU A 80 -11.68 -0.84 -3.26
C LEU A 80 -11.54 -1.66 -1.97
N LEU A 81 -12.60 -2.32 -1.48
CA LEU A 81 -12.52 -3.20 -0.30
C LEU A 81 -11.55 -4.38 -0.51
N PHE A 82 -11.55 -5.00 -1.69
CA PHE A 82 -10.65 -6.11 -1.98
C PHE A 82 -9.17 -5.69 -1.91
N PHE A 83 -8.80 -4.57 -2.55
CA PHE A 83 -7.42 -4.06 -2.49
C PHE A 83 -7.03 -3.61 -1.08
N THR A 84 -7.94 -2.98 -0.34
CA THR A 84 -7.67 -2.63 1.05
C THR A 84 -7.42 -3.87 1.91
N LEU A 85 -8.21 -4.95 1.76
CA LEU A 85 -7.98 -6.20 2.48
C LEU A 85 -6.66 -6.87 2.07
N LEU A 86 -6.31 -6.84 0.79
CA LEU A 86 -5.03 -7.34 0.29
C LEU A 86 -3.86 -6.57 0.92
N CYS A 87 -3.94 -5.24 0.98
CA CYS A 87 -2.95 -4.40 1.66
C CYS A 87 -2.84 -4.74 3.15
N ILE A 88 -3.97 -4.87 3.86
CA ILE A 88 -3.98 -5.22 5.29
C ILE A 88 -3.30 -6.57 5.51
N ALA A 89 -3.62 -7.58 4.69
CA ALA A 89 -3.01 -8.90 4.78
C ALA A 89 -1.50 -8.84 4.52
N ALA A 90 -1.07 -8.11 3.48
CA ALA A 90 0.34 -7.92 3.16
C ALA A 90 1.07 -7.24 4.32
N THR A 91 0.58 -6.10 4.81
CA THR A 91 1.18 -5.36 5.94
C THR A 91 1.21 -6.19 7.22
N SER A 92 0.15 -6.97 7.51
CA SER A 92 0.13 -7.88 8.66
C SER A 92 1.20 -8.98 8.53
N SER A 93 1.50 -9.43 7.32
CA SER A 93 2.56 -10.42 7.09
C SER A 93 3.96 -9.87 7.41
N LEU A 94 4.19 -8.56 7.30
CA LEU A 94 5.47 -7.96 7.70
C LEU A 94 5.70 -8.04 9.22
N TYR A 95 4.66 -8.25 10.04
CA TYR A 95 4.83 -8.51 11.48
C TYR A 95 5.63 -9.80 11.74
N PHE A 96 5.49 -10.83 10.91
CA PHE A 96 6.21 -12.10 11.07
C PHE A 96 7.68 -12.04 10.63
N VAL A 97 8.11 -10.93 10.02
CA VAL A 97 9.50 -10.73 9.58
C VAL A 97 10.37 -10.11 10.70
N GLY A 98 9.76 -9.68 11.80
CA GLY A 98 10.43 -9.15 13.00
C GLY A 98 10.79 -10.23 14.01
#